data_AF-A0A9D9U0K5-F1
#
_entry.id   AF-A0A9D9U0K5-F1
#
_cell.length_a   1.000
_cell.length_b   1.000
_cell.length_c   1.000
_cell.angle_alpha   90.00
_cell.angle_beta   90.00
_cell.angle_gamma   90.00
#
_symmetry.space_group_name_H-M   'P 1'
#
loop_
_entity.id
_entity.type
_entity.pdbx_description
1 polymer ?
#
loop_
_entity_poly.entity_id
_entity_poly.type
_entity_poly.pdbx_seq_one_letter_code
_entity_poly.pdbx_strand_id
1 'polypeptide(L)'
;HPALKSVWIVAGIYVGLILVAAMVFAGITIGVGGMAMLAGAMAGDASATAGGLLGVAFAALVFLALMAPITAMYWFAIPAVLFQGAEPWSAMKQSLSACLANLVSMLVYGVLGLIAFSVAMIPFMLGLLIVVPVLFASWLLSYQDIFGVEPPITPTA
;
A
#
# COMPACT_ATOMS: atom_id res chain seq x y z
N HIS A 1 24.26 -0.52 11.29
CA HIS A 1 24.44 -0.07 9.88
C HIS A 1 23.89 1.36 9.73
N PRO A 2 24.62 2.32 9.14
CA PRO A 2 24.16 3.72 9.02
C PRO A 2 22.84 3.85 8.24
N ALA A 3 22.59 3.02 7.23
CA ALA A 3 21.32 3.01 6.48
C ALA A 3 20.10 2.59 7.32
N LEU A 4 20.30 1.93 8.47
CA LEU A 4 19.19 1.53 9.34
C LEU A 4 18.44 2.74 9.89
N LYS A 5 19.14 3.85 10.16
CA LYS A 5 18.51 5.10 10.61
C LYS A 5 17.54 5.65 9.54
N SER A 6 17.97 5.67 8.28
CA SER A 6 17.15 6.12 7.16
C SER A 6 15.90 5.25 6.97
N VAL A 7 16.02 3.93 7.14
CA VAL A 7 14.87 3.01 7.10
C VAL A 7 13.87 3.32 8.20
N TRP A 8 14.33 3.53 9.44
CA TRP A 8 13.43 3.88 10.55
C TRP A 8 12.70 5.21 10.32
N ILE A 9 13.35 6.17 9.67
CA ILE A 9 12.70 7.44 9.30
C ILE A 9 11.58 7.19 8.29
N VAL A 10 11.85 6.46 7.21
CA VAL A 10 10.82 6.10 6.20
C VAL A 10 9.66 5.34 6.86
N ALA A 11 9.96 4.33 7.68
CA ALA A 11 8.96 3.55 8.39
C ALA A 11 8.13 4.40 9.36
N GLY A 12 8.77 5.31 10.09
CA GLY A 12 8.10 6.23 11.01
C GLY A 12 7.14 7.18 10.30
N ILE A 13 7.57 7.75 9.16
CA ILE A 13 6.70 8.61 8.34
C ILE A 13 5.52 7.79 7.79
N TYR A 14 5.78 6.60 7.26
CA TYR A 14 4.75 5.72 6.70
C TYR A 14 3.69 5.35 7.75
N VAL A 15 4.12 4.90 8.93
CA VAL A 15 3.20 4.59 10.04
C VAL A 15 2.43 5.83 10.48
N GLY A 16 3.08 6.98 10.62
CA GLY A 16 2.41 8.24 10.98
C GLY A 16 1.31 8.63 9.98
N LEU A 17 1.59 8.53 8.69
CA LEU A 17 0.60 8.79 7.63
C LEU A 17 -0.56 7.79 7.65
N ILE A 18 -0.28 6.51 7.89
CA ILE A 18 -1.32 5.50 8.04
C ILE A 18 -2.22 5.81 9.23
N LEU A 19 -1.64 6.16 10.37
CA LEU A 19 -2.40 6.51 11.56
C LEU A 19 -3.31 7.71 11.31
N VAL A 20 -2.82 8.76 10.62
CA VAL A 20 -3.64 9.90 10.22
C VAL A 20 -4.79 9.47 9.31
N ALA A 21 -4.53 8.67 8.28
CA ALA A 21 -5.57 8.18 7.39
C ALA A 21 -6.59 7.29 8.12
N ALA A 22 -6.14 6.43 9.04
CA ALA A 22 -7.00 5.59 9.86
C ALA A 22 -7.86 6.42 10.83
N MET A 23 -7.31 7.48 11.43
CA MET A 23 -8.07 8.41 12.27
C MET A 23 -9.14 9.18 11.46
N VAL A 24 -8.81 9.63 10.25
CA VAL A 24 -9.78 10.28 9.35
C VAL A 24 -10.89 9.31 8.99
N PHE A 25 -10.55 8.07 8.61
CA PHE A 25 -11.52 7.03 8.32
C PHE A 25 -12.43 6.76 9.51
N ALA A 26 -11.85 6.47 10.69
CA ALA A 26 -12.60 6.21 11.91
C ALA A 26 -13.49 7.41 12.30
N GLY A 27 -13.00 8.64 12.15
CA GLY A 27 -13.77 9.85 12.43
C GLY A 27 -15.01 9.99 11.55
N ILE A 28 -14.89 9.75 10.25
CA ILE A 28 -16.03 9.82 9.31
C ILE A 28 -16.99 8.63 9.55
N THR A 29 -16.44 7.43 9.73
CA THR A 29 -17.22 6.20 9.95
C THR A 29 -17.96 6.21 11.26
N ILE A 30 -17.35 6.63 12.37
CA ILE A 30 -18.02 6.69 13.69
C ILE A 30 -18.96 7.89 13.74
N GLY A 31 -18.51 9.05 13.24
CA GLY A 31 -19.28 10.28 13.27
C GLY A 31 -20.50 10.23 12.37
N VAL A 32 -20.33 10.56 11.08
CA VAL A 32 -21.46 10.77 10.17
C VAL A 32 -22.13 9.46 9.78
N GLY A 33 -21.35 8.45 9.38
CA GLY A 33 -21.91 7.18 8.92
C GLY A 33 -22.53 6.34 10.04
N GLY A 34 -21.78 6.17 11.13
CA GLY A 34 -22.08 5.26 12.23
C GLY A 34 -23.23 5.75 13.10
N MET A 35 -23.25 7.04 13.46
CA MET A 35 -24.35 7.60 14.26
C MET A 35 -25.67 7.59 13.48
N ALA A 36 -25.65 7.91 12.18
CA ALA A 36 -26.85 7.87 11.35
C ALA A 36 -27.39 6.44 11.19
N MET A 37 -26.50 5.47 10.99
CA MET A 37 -26.88 4.05 10.93
C MET A 37 -27.46 3.56 12.27
N LEU A 38 -26.83 3.90 13.39
CA LEU A 38 -27.32 3.50 14.71
C LEU A 38 -28.69 4.15 15.02
N ALA A 39 -28.84 5.45 14.76
CA ALA A 39 -30.09 6.17 14.98
C ALA A 39 -31.22 5.61 14.09
N GLY A 40 -30.94 5.35 12.81
CA GLY A 40 -31.88 4.73 11.89
C GLY A 40 -32.32 3.34 12.33
N ALA A 41 -31.38 2.49 12.74
CA ALA A 41 -31.68 1.14 13.22
C ALA A 41 -32.54 1.16 14.50
N MET A 42 -32.26 2.07 15.43
CA MET A 42 -33.04 2.21 16.67
C MET A 42 -34.44 2.78 16.43
N ALA A 43 -34.60 3.67 15.45
CA ALA A 43 -35.87 4.27 15.09
C ALA A 43 -36.71 3.41 14.12
N GLY A 44 -36.15 2.31 13.59
CA GLY A 44 -36.78 1.54 12.50
C GLY A 44 -36.85 2.32 11.18
N ASP A 45 -36.02 3.35 11.02
CA ASP A 45 -35.97 4.20 9.84
C ASP A 45 -34.94 3.65 8.83
N ALA A 46 -35.46 2.98 7.81
CA ALA A 46 -34.66 2.43 6.72
C ALA A 46 -33.94 3.52 5.90
N SER A 47 -34.50 4.73 5.79
CA SER A 47 -33.88 5.85 5.07
C SER A 47 -32.66 6.38 5.82
N ALA A 48 -32.80 6.61 7.13
CA ALA A 48 -31.68 7.03 7.98
C ALA A 48 -30.56 5.97 8.02
N THR A 49 -30.93 4.69 8.07
CA THR A 49 -29.97 3.58 8.01
C THR A 49 -29.21 3.57 6.69
N ALA A 50 -29.91 3.69 5.55
CA ALA A 50 -29.29 3.77 4.23
C ALA A 50 -28.37 5.00 4.10
N GLY A 51 -28.77 6.15 4.65
CA GLY A 51 -27.96 7.36 4.69
C GLY A 51 -26.63 7.17 5.44
N GLY A 52 -26.65 6.48 6.58
CA GLY A 52 -25.42 6.18 7.30
C GLY A 52 -24.53 5.16 6.56
N LEU A 53 -25.10 4.18 5.85
CA LEU A 53 -24.31 3.26 5.01
C LEU A 53 -23.56 4.01 3.90
N LEU A 54 -24.21 4.97 3.25
CA LEU A 54 -23.56 5.85 2.27
C LEU A 54 -22.43 6.67 2.91
N GLY A 55 -22.62 7.14 4.14
CA GLY A 55 -21.56 7.80 4.91
C GLY A 55 -20.33 6.91 5.16
N VAL A 56 -20.55 5.63 5.47
CA VAL A 56 -19.45 4.65 5.63
C VAL A 56 -18.76 4.35 4.29
N ALA A 57 -19.54 4.19 3.21
CA ALA A 57 -18.98 3.99 1.87
C ALA A 57 -18.12 5.19 1.43
N PHE A 58 -18.58 6.41 1.71
CA PHE A 58 -17.80 7.63 1.48
C PHE A 58 -16.50 7.64 2.29
N ALA A 59 -16.54 7.26 3.58
CA ALA A 59 -15.35 7.13 4.41
C ALA A 59 -14.34 6.15 3.79
N ALA A 60 -14.82 5.01 3.28
CA ALA A 60 -13.96 4.00 2.63
C ALA A 60 -13.29 4.55 1.36
N LEU A 61 -14.00 5.33 0.55
CA LEU A 61 -13.42 5.98 -0.63
C LEU A 61 -12.38 7.03 -0.25
N VAL A 62 -12.63 7.84 0.78
CA VAL A 62 -11.64 8.79 1.32
C VAL A 62 -10.40 8.06 1.83
N PHE A 63 -10.58 6.96 2.56
CA PHE A 63 -9.48 6.14 3.05
C PHE A 63 -8.66 5.55 1.91
N LEU A 64 -9.31 5.01 0.88
CA LEU A 64 -8.65 4.49 -0.31
C LEU A 64 -7.84 5.59 -1.03
N ALA A 65 -8.43 6.78 -1.19
CA ALA A 65 -7.77 7.92 -1.82
C ALA A 65 -6.53 8.41 -1.04
N LEU A 66 -6.51 8.27 0.29
CA LEU A 66 -5.35 8.56 1.12
C LEU A 66 -4.31 7.42 1.09
N MET A 67 -4.76 6.16 1.16
CA MET A 67 -3.88 5.00 1.19
C MET A 67 -3.11 4.78 -0.09
N ALA A 68 -3.71 5.06 -1.26
CA ALA A 68 -3.06 4.91 -2.55
C ALA A 68 -1.73 5.68 -2.66
N PRO A 69 -1.67 7.01 -2.43
CA PRO A 69 -0.41 7.75 -2.45
C PRO A 69 0.53 7.41 -1.29
N ILE A 70 0.00 7.09 -0.09
CA ILE A 70 0.84 6.65 1.05
C ILE A 70 1.60 5.37 0.72
N THR A 71 0.91 4.41 0.12
CA THR A 71 1.51 3.14 -0.32
C THR A 71 2.50 3.36 -1.47
N ALA A 72 2.15 4.20 -2.44
CA ALA A 72 3.03 4.55 -3.55
C ALA A 72 4.33 5.24 -3.09
N MET A 73 4.27 6.09 -2.07
CA MET A 73 5.46 6.71 -1.47
C MET A 73 6.39 5.69 -0.82
N TYR A 74 5.86 4.59 -0.30
CA TYR A 74 6.64 3.57 0.39
C TYR A 74 7.17 2.48 -0.55
N TRP A 75 6.44 2.19 -1.64
CA TRP A 75 6.62 1.02 -2.51
C TRP A 75 8.03 0.83 -3.07
N PHE A 76 8.82 1.90 -3.28
CA PHE A 76 10.22 1.82 -3.70
C PHE A 76 11.17 2.60 -2.79
N ALA A 77 10.68 3.19 -1.70
CA ALA A 77 11.49 4.02 -0.81
C ALA A 77 12.50 3.21 0.02
N ILE A 78 12.10 2.04 0.54
CA ILE A 78 13.00 1.16 1.31
C ILE A 78 14.24 0.74 0.51
N PRO A 79 14.11 0.15 -0.70
CA PRO A 79 15.28 -0.26 -1.46
C PRO A 79 16.13 0.94 -1.88
N ALA A 80 15.53 2.12 -2.12
CA ALA A 80 16.26 3.36 -2.38
C ALA A 80 17.14 3.79 -1.20
N VAL A 81 16.61 3.83 0.02
CA VAL A 81 17.41 4.24 1.19
C VAL A 81 18.40 3.16 1.63
N LEU A 82 18.08 1.88 1.44
CA LEU A 82 18.94 0.76 1.85
C LEU A 82 20.11 0.53 0.90
N PHE A 83 19.83 0.47 -0.40
CA PHE A 83 20.84 0.07 -1.40
C PHE A 83 21.56 1.26 -2.02
N GLN A 84 20.86 2.40 -2.20
CA GLN A 84 21.47 3.59 -2.81
C GLN A 84 21.83 4.67 -1.77
N GLY A 85 21.50 4.49 -0.50
CA GLY A 85 21.74 5.50 0.53
C GLY A 85 20.97 6.81 0.29
N ALA A 86 19.84 6.74 -0.43
CA ALA A 86 19.03 7.92 -0.73
C ALA A 86 18.52 8.60 0.55
N GLU A 87 18.33 9.91 0.50
CA GLU A 87 17.70 10.67 1.58
C GLU A 87 16.21 10.25 1.71
N PRO A 88 15.70 9.97 2.93
CA PRO A 88 14.37 9.38 3.15
C PRO A 88 13.22 10.09 2.45
N TRP A 89 13.13 11.42 2.56
CA TRP A 89 12.02 12.18 2.01
C TRP A 89 12.08 12.26 0.48
N SER A 90 13.28 12.46 -0.07
CA SER A 90 13.54 12.41 -1.51
C SER A 90 13.20 11.06 -2.09
N ALA A 91 13.60 9.96 -1.44
CA ALA A 91 13.29 8.59 -1.85
C ALA A 91 11.77 8.34 -1.92
N MET A 92 11.01 8.81 -0.92
CA MET A 92 9.55 8.68 -0.93
C MET A 92 8.89 9.45 -2.08
N LYS A 93 9.35 10.67 -2.37
CA LYS A 93 8.82 11.46 -3.50
C LYS A 93 9.14 10.82 -4.85
N GLN A 94 10.35 10.28 -5.00
CA GLN A 94 10.75 9.56 -6.20
C GLN A 94 9.92 8.28 -6.38
N SER A 95 9.68 7.54 -5.30
CA SER A 95 8.80 6.37 -5.29
C SER A 95 7.39 6.73 -5.76
N LEU A 96 6.81 7.82 -5.23
CA LEU A 96 5.49 8.28 -5.66
C LEU A 96 5.46 8.63 -7.15
N SER A 97 6.44 9.40 -7.63
CA SER A 97 6.54 9.77 -9.04
C SER A 97 6.69 8.54 -9.94
N ALA A 98 7.51 7.57 -9.54
CA ALA A 98 7.71 6.33 -10.25
C ALA A 98 6.44 5.47 -10.33
N CYS A 99 5.71 5.33 -9.21
CA CYS A 99 4.43 4.63 -9.16
C CYS A 99 3.38 5.33 -10.04
N LEU A 100 3.31 6.66 -10.02
CA LEU A 100 2.36 7.44 -10.84
C LEU A 100 2.68 7.33 -12.34
N ALA A 101 3.96 7.33 -12.71
CA ALA A 101 4.38 7.14 -14.10
C ALA A 101 4.12 5.71 -14.61
N ASN A 102 4.00 4.72 -13.70
CA ASN A 102 3.88 3.30 -14.02
C ASN A 102 2.59 2.66 -13.46
N LEU A 103 1.50 3.44 -13.33
CA LEU A 103 0.25 2.96 -12.74
C LEU A 103 -0.29 1.71 -13.44
N VAL A 104 -0.23 1.66 -14.78
CA VAL A 104 -0.70 0.51 -15.55
C VAL A 104 0.13 -0.73 -15.22
N SER A 105 1.45 -0.62 -15.23
CA SER A 105 2.35 -1.72 -14.88
C SER A 105 2.13 -2.22 -13.45
N MET A 106 1.90 -1.30 -12.50
CA MET A 106 1.63 -1.63 -11.11
C MET A 106 0.28 -2.35 -10.94
N LEU A 107 -0.75 -1.94 -11.69
CA LEU A 107 -2.05 -2.64 -11.70
C LEU A 107 -1.94 -4.03 -12.31
N VAL A 108 -1.24 -4.17 -13.44
CA VAL A 108 -0.98 -5.47 -14.08
C VAL A 108 -0.22 -6.39 -13.12
N TYR A 109 0.84 -5.89 -12.49
CA TYR A 109 1.59 -6.63 -11.47
C TYR A 109 0.70 -7.05 -10.30
N GLY A 110 -0.15 -6.14 -9.79
CA GLY A 110 -1.09 -6.44 -8.72
C GLY A 110 -2.10 -7.53 -9.08
N VAL A 111 -2.66 -7.50 -10.29
CA VAL A 111 -3.60 -8.53 -10.78
C VAL A 111 -2.90 -9.87 -10.94
N LEU A 112 -1.72 -9.89 -11.58
CA LEU A 112 -0.94 -11.12 -11.75
C LEU A 112 -0.51 -11.71 -10.39
N GLY A 113 -0.08 -10.84 -9.47
CA GLY A 113 0.26 -11.23 -8.10
C GLY A 113 -0.93 -11.81 -7.35
N LEU A 114 -2.12 -11.23 -7.49
CA LEU A 114 -3.35 -11.74 -6.88
C LEU A 114 -3.73 -13.12 -7.42
N ILE A 115 -3.61 -13.33 -8.74
CA ILE A 115 -3.86 -14.64 -9.38
C ILE A 115 -2.84 -15.67 -8.85
N ALA A 116 -1.55 -15.34 -8.88
CA ALA A 116 -0.49 -16.24 -8.41
C ALA A 116 -0.67 -16.60 -6.93
N PHE A 117 -0.99 -15.61 -6.07
CA PHE A 117 -1.25 -15.82 -4.66
C PHE A 117 -2.48 -16.72 -4.43
N SER A 118 -3.56 -16.48 -5.16
CA SER A 118 -4.80 -17.28 -5.06
C SER A 118 -4.56 -18.74 -5.45
N VAL A 119 -3.81 -18.99 -6.52
CA VAL A 119 -3.43 -20.36 -6.94
C VAL A 119 -2.52 -21.02 -5.91
N ALA A 120 -1.55 -20.28 -5.37
CA ALA A 120 -0.61 -20.78 -4.38
C ALA A 120 -1.24 -21.13 -3.02
N MET A 121 -2.41 -20.57 -2.72
CA MET A 121 -3.19 -20.91 -1.51
C MET A 121 -3.87 -22.28 -1.61
N ILE A 122 -4.20 -22.77 -2.82
CA ILE A 122 -4.93 -24.03 -3.06
C ILE A 122 -4.24 -25.25 -2.41
N PRO A 123 -2.92 -25.49 -2.59
CA PRO A 123 -2.25 -26.64 -2.00
C PRO A 123 -1.93 -26.43 -0.51
N PHE A 124 -2.96 -26.22 0.33
CA PHE A 124 -2.83 -25.94 1.76
C PHE A 124 -1.79 -24.84 2.07
N MET A 125 -1.79 -23.77 1.27
CA MET A 125 -0.85 -22.64 1.36
C MET A 125 0.63 -22.97 1.10
N LEU A 126 0.99 -24.21 0.73
CA LEU A 126 2.38 -24.60 0.45
C LEU A 126 2.97 -23.87 -0.76
N GLY A 127 2.13 -23.47 -1.72
CA GLY A 127 2.55 -22.67 -2.87
C GLY A 127 3.11 -21.30 -2.47
N LEU A 128 2.75 -20.78 -1.29
CA LEU A 128 3.27 -19.51 -0.80
C LEU A 128 4.78 -19.55 -0.55
N LEU A 129 5.35 -20.73 -0.24
CA LEU A 129 6.80 -20.90 -0.08
C LEU A 129 7.58 -20.53 -1.34
N ILE A 130 6.94 -20.63 -2.51
CA ILE A 130 7.52 -20.28 -3.81
C ILE A 130 7.07 -18.88 -4.24
N VAL A 131 5.76 -18.58 -4.15
CA VAL A 131 5.22 -17.32 -4.66
C VAL A 131 5.74 -16.11 -3.88
N VAL A 132 5.90 -16.19 -2.56
CA VAL A 132 6.43 -15.07 -1.76
C VAL A 132 7.84 -14.65 -2.19
N PRO A 133 8.85 -15.54 -2.25
CA PRO A 133 10.19 -15.15 -2.69
C PRO A 133 10.22 -14.72 -4.16
N VAL A 134 9.40 -15.32 -5.04
CA VAL A 134 9.30 -14.89 -6.44
C VAL A 134 8.75 -13.47 -6.56
N LEU A 135 7.65 -13.16 -5.88
CA LEU A 135 7.09 -11.80 -5.91
C LEU A 135 8.07 -10.76 -5.35
N PHE A 136 8.80 -11.11 -4.28
CA PHE A 136 9.82 -10.23 -3.71
C PHE A 136 10.97 -9.99 -4.70
N ALA A 137 11.45 -11.04 -5.37
CA ALA A 137 12.49 -10.91 -6.41
C ALA A 137 12.00 -10.08 -7.60
N SER A 138 10.79 -10.32 -8.10
CA SER A 138 10.19 -9.53 -9.19
C SER A 138 10.02 -8.05 -8.82
N TRP A 139 9.66 -7.76 -7.57
CA TRP A 139 9.55 -6.38 -7.09
C TRP A 139 10.91 -5.68 -7.01
N LEU A 140 11.97 -6.38 -6.56
CA LEU A 140 13.33 -5.84 -6.56
C LEU A 140 13.87 -5.60 -7.97
N LEU A 141 13.58 -6.49 -8.91
CA LEU A 141 13.92 -6.31 -10.33
C LEU A 141 13.18 -5.10 -10.92
N SER A 142 11.88 -4.96 -10.64
CA SER A 142 11.12 -3.78 -11.06
C SER A 142 11.72 -2.48 -10.52
N TYR A 143 12.20 -2.48 -9.27
CA TYR A 143 12.91 -1.34 -8.71
C TYR A 143 14.22 -1.06 -9.46
N GLN A 144 15.02 -2.09 -9.74
CA GLN A 144 16.27 -1.93 -10.49
C GLN A 144 16.03 -1.40 -11.91
N ASP A 145 15.02 -1.92 -12.59
CA ASP A 145 14.65 -1.50 -13.94
C ASP A 145 14.18 -0.05 -14.00
N ILE A 146 13.34 0.37 -13.04
CA ILE A 146 12.82 1.75 -12.99
C ILE A 146 13.91 2.77 -12.65
N PHE A 147 14.81 2.42 -11.73
CA PHE A 147 15.84 3.33 -11.22
C PHE A 147 17.21 3.15 -11.88
N GLY A 148 17.34 2.24 -12.85
CA GLY A 148 18.59 1.96 -13.56
C GLY A 148 19.70 1.44 -12.65
N VAL A 149 19.34 0.69 -11.60
CA VAL A 149 20.31 0.18 -10.62
C VAL A 149 20.85 -1.16 -11.10
N GLU A 150 22.16 -1.27 -11.23
CA GLU A 150 22.80 -2.50 -11.66
C GLU A 150 22.54 -3.65 -10.65
N PRO A 151 22.16 -4.85 -11.10
CA PRO A 151 21.86 -5.95 -10.21
C PRO A 151 23.09 -6.32 -9.36
N PRO A 152 22.93 -6.64 -8.06
CA PRO A 152 24.02 -7.08 -7.18
C PRO A 152 24.73 -8.35 -7.66
N ILE A 153 24.08 -9.09 -8.56
CA ILE A 153 24.56 -10.30 -9.19
C ILE A 153 24.56 -10.09 -10.71
N THR A 154 25.72 -9.76 -11.26
CA THR A 154 25.97 -9.89 -12.69
C THR A 154 25.95 -11.39 -13.04
N PRO A 155 25.12 -11.83 -13.99
CA PRO A 155 25.23 -13.19 -14.52
C PRO A 155 26.64 -13.36 -15.06
N THR A 156 27.45 -14.22 -14.44
CA THR A 156 28.71 -14.64 -15.04
C THR A 156 28.37 -15.39 -16.31
N ALA A 157 28.70 -14.78 -17.45
CA ALA A 157 28.56 -15.36 -18.78
C ALA A 157 29.32 -16.68 -18.93
#